data_AF-A0A0Q8AG85-F1
#
_entry.id   AF-A0A0Q8AG85-F1
#
_cell.length_a   1.000
_cell.length_b   1.000
_cell.length_c   1.000
_cell.angle_alpha   90.00
_cell.angle_beta   90.00
_cell.angle_gamma   90.00
#
_symmetry.space_group_name_H-M   'P 1'
#
loop_
_entity.id
_entity.type
_entity.pdbx_description
1 polymer ?
#
loop_
_entity_poly.entity_id
_entity_poly.type
_entity_poly.pdbx_seq_one_letter_code
_entity_poly.pdbx_strand_id
1 'polypeptide(L)'
;MEILASGEHTAGQLAEIVGGEFRISRTAVSKHLRVLRDAGLVDVRADLQWRWYRLASAGVELIEHEVDDLHEKLIRQVGWNPDTLRDHDPLAEPPTWARVPFKGPGRGYRRGTRGRQTEPPEPASDPDLGLYPVPPDPEPLRLDPWLRLPQ
;
A
#
# COMPACT_ATOMS: atom_id res chain seq x y z
N MET A 1 -4.47 13.50 -0.23
CA MET A 1 -5.95 13.59 -0.24
C MET A 1 -6.45 14.46 0.89
N GLU A 2 -5.90 14.33 2.10
CA GLU A 2 -6.29 15.13 3.28
C GLU A 2 -6.40 16.64 3.03
N ILE A 3 -5.38 17.26 2.41
CA ILE A 3 -5.45 18.70 2.09
C ILE A 3 -6.62 19.01 1.14
N LEU A 4 -6.87 18.18 0.13
CA LEU A 4 -7.99 18.36 -0.81
C LEU A 4 -9.36 18.09 -0.16
N ALA A 5 -9.41 17.29 0.90
CA ALA A 5 -10.62 17.06 1.69
C ALA A 5 -11.02 18.32 2.49
N SER A 6 -10.07 19.21 2.79
CA SER A 6 -10.35 20.47 3.49
C SER A 6 -11.03 21.54 2.62
N GLY A 7 -11.08 21.37 1.30
CA GLY A 7 -11.75 22.30 0.39
C GLY A 7 -11.03 22.55 -0.94
N GLU A 8 -11.32 23.70 -1.56
CA GLU A 8 -10.69 24.14 -2.81
C GLU A 8 -9.30 24.73 -2.58
N HIS A 9 -8.32 24.26 -3.36
CA HIS A 9 -6.94 24.77 -3.31
C HIS A 9 -6.38 24.98 -4.71
N THR A 10 -5.52 25.98 -4.86
CA THR A 10 -4.73 26.16 -6.08
C THR A 10 -3.56 25.18 -6.12
N ALA A 11 -3.07 24.86 -7.32
CA ALA A 11 -1.85 24.05 -7.47
C ALA A 11 -0.62 24.67 -6.78
N GLY A 12 -0.58 26.01 -6.62
CA GLY A 12 0.49 26.71 -5.90
C GLY A 12 0.45 26.41 -4.40
N GLN A 13 -0.73 26.60 -3.78
CA GLN A 13 -0.94 26.30 -2.36
C GLN A 13 -0.64 24.83 -2.04
N LEU A 14 -1.13 23.91 -2.88
CA LEU A 14 -0.86 22.48 -2.72
C LEU A 14 0.63 22.17 -2.83
N ALA A 15 1.36 22.85 -3.72
CA ALA A 15 2.80 22.66 -3.86
C ALA A 15 3.59 23.21 -2.66
N GLU A 16 3.16 24.32 -2.07
CA GLU A 16 3.79 24.88 -0.88
C GLU A 16 3.59 23.99 0.34
N ILE A 17 2.35 23.57 0.62
CA ILE A 17 2.03 22.72 1.78
C ILE A 17 2.74 21.37 1.66
N VAL A 18 2.54 20.67 0.54
CA VAL A 18 3.12 19.33 0.34
C VAL A 18 4.65 19.40 0.21
N GLY A 19 5.18 20.48 -0.36
CA GLY A 19 6.62 20.71 -0.43
C GLY A 19 7.25 20.93 0.94
N GLY A 20 6.60 21.67 1.83
CA GLY A 20 7.06 21.88 3.21
C GLY A 20 7.00 20.61 4.06
N GLU A 21 5.90 19.88 3.97
CA GLU A 21 5.64 18.72 4.84
C GLU A 21 6.35 17.44 4.36
N PHE A 22 6.35 17.19 3.04
CA PHE A 22 6.82 15.93 2.46
C PHE A 22 8.04 16.08 1.54
N ARG A 23 8.60 17.29 1.40
CA ARG A 23 9.72 17.61 0.49
C ARG A 23 9.46 17.21 -0.96
N ILE A 24 8.21 17.30 -1.41
CA ILE A 24 7.82 16.98 -2.79
C ILE A 24 7.95 18.23 -3.67
N SER A 25 8.54 18.06 -4.85
CA SER A 25 8.70 19.17 -5.79
C SER A 25 7.38 19.60 -6.43
N ARG A 26 7.29 20.87 -6.83
CA ARG A 26 6.13 21.42 -7.55
C ARG A 26 5.80 20.66 -8.84
N THR A 27 6.82 20.17 -9.55
CA THR A 27 6.65 19.31 -10.74
C THR A 27 5.97 18.01 -10.39
N ALA A 28 6.40 17.34 -9.30
CA ALA A 28 5.78 16.13 -8.82
C ALA A 28 4.33 16.38 -8.38
N VAL A 29 4.05 17.45 -7.62
CA VAL A 29 2.68 17.83 -7.24
C VAL A 29 1.79 18.03 -8.48
N SER A 30 2.26 18.76 -9.48
CA SER A 30 1.51 18.97 -10.73
C SER A 30 1.21 17.66 -11.45
N LYS A 31 2.16 16.72 -11.46
CA LYS A 31 1.96 15.37 -12.01
C LYS A 31 0.91 14.59 -11.23
N HIS A 32 0.97 14.59 -9.90
CA HIS A 32 -0.02 13.91 -9.06
C HIS A 32 -1.42 14.49 -9.26
N LEU A 33 -1.57 15.81 -9.30
CA LEU A 33 -2.86 16.45 -9.55
C LEU A 33 -3.44 16.10 -10.93
N ARG A 34 -2.59 15.96 -11.94
CA ARG A 34 -3.02 15.46 -13.25
C ARG A 34 -3.54 14.03 -13.15
N VAL A 35 -2.81 13.13 -12.48
CA VAL A 35 -3.23 11.73 -12.31
C VAL A 35 -4.57 11.65 -11.58
N LEU A 36 -4.73 12.40 -10.49
CA LEU A 36 -5.98 12.44 -9.74
C LEU A 36 -7.15 12.95 -10.58
N ARG A 37 -6.93 13.99 -11.39
CA ARG A 37 -7.94 14.52 -12.31
C ARG A 37 -8.31 13.50 -13.37
N ASP A 38 -7.31 12.89 -14.00
CA ASP A 38 -7.52 11.91 -15.07
C ASP A 38 -8.24 10.65 -14.54
N ALA A 39 -8.08 10.34 -13.26
CA ALA A 39 -8.82 9.30 -12.54
C ALA A 39 -10.21 9.73 -12.04
N GLY A 40 -10.63 10.99 -12.27
CA GLY A 40 -11.92 11.52 -11.80
C GLY A 40 -12.00 11.75 -10.28
N LEU A 41 -10.87 11.73 -9.58
CA LEU A 41 -10.83 11.89 -8.11
C LEU A 41 -10.87 13.35 -7.66
N VAL A 42 -10.57 14.28 -8.56
CA VAL A 42 -10.62 15.72 -8.29
C VAL A 42 -11.29 16.48 -9.42
N ASP A 43 -12.09 17.47 -9.02
CA ASP A 43 -12.61 18.47 -9.94
C ASP A 43 -11.58 19.57 -10.15
N VAL A 44 -11.56 20.13 -11.37
CA VAL A 44 -10.69 21.25 -11.71
C VAL A 44 -11.51 22.37 -12.32
N ARG A 45 -11.45 23.54 -11.70
CA ARG A 45 -12.05 24.77 -12.22
C ARG A 45 -10.94 25.75 -12.60
N ALA A 46 -11.03 26.28 -13.81
CA ALA A 46 -10.18 27.39 -14.24
C ALA A 46 -10.80 28.71 -13.77
N ASP A 47 -9.98 29.57 -13.18
CA ASP A 47 -10.37 30.92 -12.74
C ASP A 47 -9.24 31.89 -13.06
N LEU A 48 -9.43 32.69 -14.11
CA LEU A 48 -8.38 33.54 -14.68
C LEU A 48 -7.11 32.73 -14.95
N GLN A 49 -5.98 33.11 -14.34
CA GLN A 49 -4.70 32.41 -14.43
C GLN A 49 -4.55 31.24 -13.45
N TRP A 50 -5.54 30.99 -12.59
CA TRP A 50 -5.48 29.96 -11.56
C TRP A 50 -6.27 28.71 -11.92
N ARG A 51 -5.80 27.59 -11.39
CA ARG A 51 -6.50 26.30 -11.45
C ARG A 51 -6.78 25.87 -10.03
N TRP A 52 -8.06 25.80 -9.71
CA TRP A 52 -8.58 25.35 -8.43
C TRP A 52 -8.88 23.86 -8.50
N TYR A 53 -8.43 23.13 -7.50
CA TYR A 53 -8.60 21.69 -7.34
C TYR A 53 -9.42 21.43 -6.09
N ARG A 54 -10.40 20.53 -6.21
CA ARG A 54 -11.24 20.09 -5.11
C ARG A 54 -11.40 18.58 -5.19
N LEU A 55 -11.52 17.90 -4.05
CA LEU A 55 -11.91 16.50 -4.05
C LEU A 55 -13.31 16.36 -4.67
N ALA A 56 -13.46 15.43 -5.62
CA ALA A 56 -14.74 15.16 -6.27
C ALA A 56 -15.51 14.12 -5.44
N SER A 57 -16.76 14.43 -5.05
CA SER A 57 -17.61 13.50 -4.29
C SER A 57 -17.81 12.17 -5.04
N ALA A 58 -18.10 12.24 -6.34
CA ALA A 58 -18.22 11.06 -7.20
C ALA A 58 -16.92 10.24 -7.28
N GLY A 59 -15.75 10.89 -7.15
CA GLY A 59 -14.47 10.20 -7.09
C GLY A 59 -14.25 9.44 -5.78
N VAL A 60 -14.79 9.94 -4.66
CA VAL A 60 -14.79 9.24 -3.38
C VAL A 60 -15.72 8.04 -3.44
N GLU A 61 -16.93 8.21 -3.96
CA GLU A 61 -17.90 7.12 -4.17
C GLU A 61 -17.33 6.00 -5.06
N LEU A 62 -16.56 6.37 -6.10
CA LEU A 62 -15.85 5.39 -6.93
C LEU A 62 -14.84 4.57 -6.10
N ILE A 63 -14.03 5.23 -5.26
CA ILE A 63 -13.07 4.53 -4.41
C ILE A 63 -13.81 3.61 -3.43
N GLU A 64 -14.89 4.09 -2.81
CA GLU A 64 -15.70 3.29 -1.88
C GLU A 64 -16.24 2.03 -2.57
N HIS A 65 -16.82 2.18 -3.77
CA HIS A 65 -17.28 1.05 -4.58
C HIS A 65 -16.16 0.05 -4.88
N GLU A 66 -15.01 0.51 -5.36
CA GLU A 66 -13.89 -0.39 -5.69
C GLU A 66 -13.33 -1.09 -4.44
N VAL A 67 -13.31 -0.41 -3.30
CA VAL A 67 -12.91 -0.98 -2.01
C VAL A 67 -13.91 -2.05 -1.57
N ASP A 68 -15.20 -1.80 -1.67
CA ASP A 68 -16.25 -2.77 -1.35
C ASP A 68 -16.16 -4.01 -2.24
N ASP A 69 -15.98 -3.81 -3.54
CA ASP A 69 -15.77 -4.87 -4.53
C ASP A 69 -14.55 -5.73 -4.19
N LEU A 70 -13.43 -5.08 -3.84
CA LEU A 70 -12.20 -5.76 -3.46
C LEU A 70 -12.37 -6.50 -2.13
N HIS A 71 -13.06 -5.89 -1.17
CA HIS A 71 -13.37 -6.52 0.11
C HIS A 71 -14.21 -7.78 -0.09
N GLU A 72 -15.24 -7.72 -0.93
CA GLU A 72 -16.07 -8.89 -1.24
C GLU A 72 -15.25 -10.01 -1.90
N LYS A 73 -14.40 -9.65 -2.88
CA LYS A 73 -13.48 -10.60 -3.53
C LYS A 73 -12.50 -11.20 -2.52
N LEU A 74 -11.97 -10.38 -1.60
CA LEU A 74 -11.03 -10.80 -0.56
C LEU A 74 -11.69 -11.75 0.45
N ILE A 75 -12.87 -11.42 0.97
CA ILE A 75 -13.63 -12.30 1.90
C ILE A 75 -13.91 -13.64 1.24
N ARG A 76 -14.36 -13.65 -0.03
CA ARG A 76 -14.58 -14.89 -0.78
C ARG A 76 -13.29 -15.69 -1.00
N GLN A 77 -12.14 -15.04 -0.89
CA GLN A 77 -10.83 -15.64 -1.07
C GLN A 77 -10.20 -16.15 0.25
N VAL A 78 -10.72 -15.78 1.44
CA VAL A 78 -10.20 -16.31 2.72
C VAL A 78 -10.86 -17.65 3.02
N GLY A 79 -10.03 -18.69 3.07
CA GLY A 79 -10.47 -20.05 3.29
C GLY A 79 -10.94 -20.25 4.73
N TRP A 80 -12.25 -20.15 4.92
CA TRP A 80 -12.90 -20.90 5.99
C TRP A 80 -12.92 -22.36 5.59
N ASN A 81 -12.06 -23.18 6.18
CA ASN A 81 -12.17 -24.64 6.07
C ASN A 81 -12.98 -25.15 7.27
N PRO A 82 -14.27 -25.52 7.08
CA PRO A 82 -15.13 -25.98 8.17
C PRO A 82 -14.63 -27.29 8.81
N ASP A 83 -13.80 -28.07 8.11
CA ASP A 83 -13.28 -29.33 8.59
C ASP A 83 -12.06 -29.17 9.52
N THR A 84 -11.34 -28.05 9.44
CA THR A 84 -10.11 -27.81 10.22
C THR A 84 -10.22 -26.68 11.24
N LEU A 85 -11.32 -25.92 11.27
CA LEU A 85 -11.58 -24.84 12.23
C LEU A 85 -10.44 -23.80 12.30
N ARG A 86 -9.74 -23.59 11.17
CA ARG A 86 -8.62 -22.64 11.03
C ARG A 86 -8.88 -21.66 9.90
N ASP A 87 -8.38 -20.44 10.10
CA ASP A 87 -8.24 -19.42 9.07
C ASP A 87 -7.17 -19.92 8.07
N HIS A 88 -7.55 -20.24 6.84
CA HIS A 88 -6.59 -20.65 5.81
C HIS A 88 -5.81 -19.41 5.39
N ASP A 89 -4.71 -19.13 6.08
CA ASP A 89 -3.71 -18.18 5.63
C ASP A 89 -2.86 -18.83 4.51
N PRO A 90 -3.08 -18.46 3.23
CA PRO A 90 -2.32 -19.02 2.11
C PRO A 90 -0.83 -18.63 2.14
N LEU A 91 -0.40 -17.72 3.02
CA LEU A 91 1.00 -17.38 3.25
C LEU A 91 1.62 -18.20 4.39
N ALA A 92 0.83 -18.66 5.37
CA ALA A 92 1.28 -19.60 6.40
C ALA A 92 1.43 -21.02 5.85
N GLU A 93 0.51 -21.42 4.95
CA GLU A 93 0.53 -22.70 4.26
C GLU A 93 0.54 -22.45 2.74
N PRO A 94 1.73 -22.27 2.12
CA PRO A 94 1.81 -21.95 0.70
C PRO A 94 1.14 -23.06 -0.11
N PRO A 95 0.33 -22.70 -1.13
CA PRO A 95 -0.44 -23.67 -1.88
C PRO A 95 0.48 -24.70 -2.56
N THR A 96 0.10 -25.97 -2.50
CA THR A 96 0.87 -27.11 -3.02
C THR A 96 0.84 -27.25 -4.54
N TRP A 97 0.33 -26.25 -5.28
CA TRP A 97 0.28 -26.31 -6.73
C TRP A 97 1.68 -26.55 -7.31
N ALA A 98 1.74 -27.40 -8.34
CA ALA A 98 3.01 -27.85 -8.89
C ALA A 98 3.79 -26.68 -9.49
N ARG A 99 5.04 -26.45 -9.03
CA ARG A 99 5.95 -25.38 -9.51
C ARG A 99 5.79 -25.18 -11.02
N VAL A 100 5.52 -23.94 -11.45
CA VAL A 100 5.34 -23.63 -12.87
C VAL A 100 6.67 -23.93 -13.56
N PRO A 101 6.70 -24.84 -14.55
CA PRO A 101 7.93 -25.13 -15.27
C PRO A 101 8.36 -23.86 -16.00
N PHE A 102 9.60 -23.44 -15.76
CA PHE A 102 10.20 -22.31 -16.47
C PHE A 102 10.20 -22.59 -17.98
N LYS A 103 9.51 -21.76 -18.76
CA LYS A 103 9.41 -21.87 -20.22
C LYS A 103 9.95 -20.61 -20.88
N GLY A 104 11.28 -20.53 -21.03
CA GLY A 104 11.98 -19.43 -21.71
C GLY A 104 13.28 -19.92 -22.39
N PRO A 105 13.83 -19.18 -23.36
CA PRO A 105 15.07 -19.55 -24.04
C PRO A 105 16.27 -19.37 -23.11
N GLY A 106 16.66 -20.46 -22.46
CA GLY A 106 17.79 -20.54 -21.53
C GLY A 106 17.91 -21.95 -20.98
N ARG A 107 19.14 -22.38 -20.63
CA ARG A 107 19.33 -23.68 -19.95
C ARG A 107 18.58 -23.64 -18.61
N GLY A 108 17.71 -24.63 -18.37
CA GLY A 108 16.97 -24.74 -17.11
C GLY A 108 17.88 -24.72 -15.88
N TYR A 109 17.32 -24.36 -14.73
CA TYR A 109 18.04 -24.23 -13.45
C TYR A 109 18.83 -25.51 -13.14
N ARG A 110 20.17 -25.44 -13.20
CA ARG A 110 21.03 -26.48 -12.65
C ARG A 110 21.07 -26.28 -11.14
N ARG A 111 20.55 -27.25 -10.38
CA ARG A 111 20.78 -27.32 -8.94
C ARG A 111 22.30 -27.47 -8.74
N GLY A 112 22.97 -26.38 -8.37
CA GLY A 112 24.35 -26.48 -7.89
C GLY A 112 24.39 -27.43 -6.71
N THR A 113 25.43 -28.26 -6.62
CA THR A 113 25.69 -29.10 -5.47
C THR A 113 25.94 -28.16 -4.28
N ARG A 114 24.96 -27.98 -3.40
CA ARG A 114 25.20 -27.26 -2.14
C ARG A 114 26.26 -28.04 -1.39
N GLY A 115 27.41 -27.43 -1.13
CA GLY A 115 28.38 -27.95 -0.19
C GLY A 115 27.67 -28.26 1.12
N ARG A 116 27.96 -29.41 1.72
CA ARG A 116 27.46 -29.75 3.05
C ARG A 116 28.12 -28.76 4.00
N GLN A 117 27.34 -27.82 4.54
CA GLN A 117 27.82 -26.92 5.57
C GLN A 117 28.06 -27.76 6.83
N THR A 118 29.33 -28.09 7.08
CA THR A 118 29.75 -28.93 8.22
C THR A 118 29.90 -28.12 9.50
N GLU A 119 30.02 -26.80 9.37
CA GLU A 119 30.16 -25.87 10.48
C GLU A 119 29.15 -24.71 10.30
N PRO A 120 28.46 -24.30 11.38
CA PRO A 120 27.63 -23.10 11.36
C PRO A 120 28.45 -21.91 10.83
N PRO A 121 27.87 -21.01 10.02
CA PRO A 121 28.57 -19.80 9.65
C PRO A 121 28.85 -19.02 10.94
N GLU A 122 30.00 -18.34 11.02
CA GLU A 122 30.22 -17.42 12.12
C GLU A 122 29.02 -16.46 12.18
N PRO A 123 28.41 -16.29 13.38
CA PRO A 123 27.33 -15.33 13.53
C PRO A 123 27.82 -14.00 13.00
N ALA A 124 27.03 -13.37 12.13
CA ALA A 124 27.34 -12.03 11.63
C ALA A 124 27.71 -11.16 12.84
N SER A 125 28.89 -10.56 12.80
CA SER A 125 29.38 -9.65 13.84
C SER A 125 28.25 -8.72 14.26
N ASP A 126 27.93 -8.72 15.56
CA ASP A 126 27.03 -7.86 16.35
C ASP A 126 25.80 -7.28 15.61
N PRO A 127 24.55 -7.43 16.10
CA PRO A 127 23.41 -6.74 15.50
C PRO A 127 23.73 -5.26 15.35
N ASP A 128 23.50 -4.72 14.15
CA ASP A 128 23.80 -3.35 13.75
C ASP A 128 22.97 -2.38 14.62
N LEU A 129 23.45 -2.10 15.84
CA LEU A 129 22.79 -1.27 16.85
C LEU A 129 22.90 0.24 16.52
N GLY A 130 23.31 0.61 15.30
CA GLY A 130 23.79 1.97 15.03
C GLY A 130 23.13 2.74 13.88
N LEU A 131 22.45 2.11 12.93
CA LEU A 131 22.01 2.81 11.71
C LEU A 131 20.50 2.97 11.53
N TYR A 132 19.69 2.15 12.19
CA TYR A 132 18.23 2.27 12.14
C TYR A 132 17.66 2.21 13.56
N PRO A 133 16.91 3.24 14.01
CA PRO A 133 16.15 3.11 15.24
C PRO A 133 15.16 1.96 15.05
N VAL A 134 15.27 0.92 15.89
CA VAL A 134 14.22 -0.07 16.05
C VAL A 134 13.01 0.70 16.60
N PRO A 135 11.89 0.77 15.87
CA PRO A 135 10.66 1.33 16.44
C PRO A 135 10.36 0.55 17.73
N PRO A 136 9.98 1.21 18.83
CA PRO A 136 9.49 0.47 19.99
C PRO A 136 8.37 -0.47 19.53
N ASP A 137 8.27 -1.65 20.16
CA ASP A 137 7.13 -2.54 19.94
C ASP A 137 5.86 -1.69 19.96
N PRO A 138 5.01 -1.76 18.92
CA PRO A 138 3.78 -1.00 18.92
C PRO A 138 3.02 -1.39 20.20
N GLU A 139 2.66 -0.41 21.03
CA GLU A 139 1.75 -0.66 22.13
C GLU A 139 0.55 -1.43 21.56
N PRO A 140 0.05 -2.46 22.28
CA PRO A 140 -1.13 -3.20 21.81
C PRO A 140 -2.22 -2.19 21.48
N LEU A 141 -2.65 -2.18 20.21
CA LEU A 141 -3.62 -1.23 19.66
C LEU A 141 -4.80 -1.07 20.63
N ARG A 142 -4.77 -0.01 21.43
CA ARG A 142 -5.95 0.48 22.13
C ARG A 142 -6.79 1.17 21.07
N LEU A 143 -7.75 0.44 20.53
CA LEU A 143 -8.77 0.98 19.64
C LEU A 143 -9.42 2.19 20.32
N ASP A 144 -9.40 3.34 19.65
CA ASP A 144 -10.04 4.55 20.15
C ASP A 144 -11.56 4.34 20.34
N PRO A 145 -12.18 4.99 21.34
CA PRO A 145 -13.62 4.85 21.65
C PRO A 145 -14.58 5.20 20.51
N TRP A 146 -14.09 5.81 19.42
CA TRP A 146 -14.86 6.34 18.29
C TRP A 146 -15.17 5.31 17.19
N LEU A 147 -14.70 4.06 17.33
CA LEU A 147 -15.04 2.92 16.44
C LEU A 147 -16.32 2.16 16.84
N ARG A 148 -17.19 2.76 17.65
CA ARG A 148 -18.52 2.17 17.92
C ARG A 148 -19.45 2.45 16.73
N LEU A 149 -19.76 1.41 15.97
CA LEU A 149 -20.88 1.42 15.02
C LEU A 149 -22.19 1.77 15.78
N PRO A 150 -23.07 2.60 15.20
CA PRO A 150 -24.39 2.84 15.78
C PRO A 150 -25.19 1.53 15.83
N GLN A 151 -25.87 1.31 16.96
CA GLN A 151 -26.75 0.16 17.22
C GLN A 151 -27.99 0.19 16.34
#